data_AF-A0A8E3AR76-F1
#
_entry.id   AF-A0A8E3AR76-F1
#
_cell.length_a   1.000
_cell.length_b   1.000
_cell.length_c   1.000
_cell.angle_alpha   90.00
_cell.angle_beta   90.00
_cell.angle_gamma   90.00
#
_symmetry.space_group_name_H-M   'P 1'
#
loop_
_entity.id
_entity.type
_entity.pdbx_description
1 polymer ?
#
loop_
_entity_poly.entity_id
_entity_poly.type
_entity_poly.pdbx_seq_one_letter_code
_entity_poly.pdbx_strand_id
1 'polypeptide(L)'
;MAATAHSDPYAIFMRKIGYSAGLEDTAKRVEDLVTIYLHDRDITTASWHELVTGSKEEGKWGRDKTAEKDFGDFFFSLRLIQRTSGDVLALENLDAMAITAELLRDEAESRAARDFLLIWAILVNDGEIFVNLLLAGFEEQAIKDTLRTMMRSKRSEALEHLKGKAPAKRINRIITIERQEKNKGSAGGGQSVASLKRTEPLQSQRTSDLGAQEDDEIEFSDDYFRKVPPRRRYWAISLGLWNDEKGLTQRGQDFLDGLRQSGYVDARDCFIYWPMDYELVRSGFRPDLFGEQTKTLWACLVDFAEAYGGLRVKPSAENDSDCAVKLIGEMIEVFRSLHGRKAMLRRELPITIAFPSAIAVSLARGNAVLDLPSAILAEQKGEQRRLAFRQSRHTGGALSIKR
;
A
#
# COMPACT_ATOMS: atom_id res chain seq x y z
N MET A 1 15.01 28.76 8.43
CA MET A 1 13.73 28.10 8.76
C MET A 1 13.28 27.34 7.53
N ALA A 2 13.53 26.04 7.48
CA ALA A 2 13.03 25.19 6.41
C ALA A 2 11.57 24.85 6.73
N ALA A 3 10.64 25.30 5.89
CA ALA A 3 9.25 24.89 5.98
C ALA A 3 9.18 23.40 5.63
N THR A 4 9.08 22.53 6.64
CA THR A 4 8.60 21.17 6.45
C THR A 4 7.18 21.28 5.93
N ALA A 5 6.99 21.06 4.62
CA ALA A 5 5.67 20.84 4.05
C ALA A 5 5.11 19.56 4.70
N HIS A 6 4.40 19.70 5.82
CA HIS A 6 3.67 18.61 6.40
C HIS A 6 2.63 18.18 5.36
N SER A 7 2.74 16.95 4.86
CA SER A 7 1.71 16.34 4.02
C SER A 7 0.36 16.45 4.74
N ASP A 8 -0.71 16.79 4.02
CA ASP A 8 -2.03 16.97 4.62
C ASP A 8 -2.41 15.73 5.45
N PRO A 9 -2.58 15.83 6.79
CA PRO A 9 -2.79 14.66 7.64
C PRO A 9 -4.03 13.86 7.22
N TYR A 10 -5.01 14.52 6.58
CA TYR A 10 -6.23 13.89 6.08
C TYR A 10 -5.99 12.95 4.89
N ALA A 11 -4.85 13.04 4.20
CA ALA A 11 -4.51 12.17 3.05
C ALA A 11 -4.52 10.68 3.39
N ILE A 12 -4.42 10.31 4.68
CA ILE A 12 -4.54 8.91 5.10
C ILE A 12 -5.92 8.32 4.83
N PHE A 13 -6.98 9.15 4.80
CA PHE A 13 -8.37 8.71 4.67
C PHE A 13 -8.76 8.30 3.26
N MET A 14 -7.94 8.53 2.24
CA MET A 14 -8.14 7.92 0.93
C MET A 14 -6.81 7.82 0.23
N ARG A 15 -6.37 6.58 -0.01
CA ARG A 15 -5.14 6.33 -0.77
C ARG A 15 -5.51 5.84 -2.14
N LYS A 16 -4.86 6.43 -3.14
CA LYS A 16 -5.05 6.10 -4.54
C LYS A 16 -3.70 6.23 -5.22
N ILE A 17 -3.32 5.20 -5.95
CA ILE A 17 -2.12 5.19 -6.75
C ILE A 17 -2.45 5.87 -8.06
N GLY A 18 -1.63 6.82 -8.49
CA GLY A 18 -1.80 7.49 -9.79
C GLY A 18 -1.74 6.51 -10.97
N TYR A 19 -1.93 7.04 -12.18
CA TYR A 19 -1.73 6.28 -13.39
C TYR A 19 -0.25 6.42 -13.84
N SER A 20 0.63 5.49 -13.47
CA SER A 20 2.04 5.47 -13.97
C SER A 20 2.18 4.69 -15.27
N ALA A 21 3.07 5.07 -16.19
CA ALA A 21 3.34 4.26 -17.38
C ALA A 21 3.76 2.83 -17.01
N GLY A 22 3.29 1.82 -17.75
CA GLY A 22 3.79 0.45 -17.65
C GLY A 22 3.29 -0.40 -16.47
N LEU A 23 2.08 -0.20 -15.94
CA LEU A 23 1.57 -1.04 -14.83
C LEU A 23 1.15 -2.46 -15.27
N GLU A 24 1.27 -2.78 -16.56
CA GLU A 24 1.17 -4.17 -17.03
C GLU A 24 2.30 -5.01 -16.41
N ASP A 25 2.06 -6.29 -16.13
CA ASP A 25 3.04 -7.22 -15.55
C ASP A 25 3.58 -6.83 -14.17
N THR A 26 2.79 -6.11 -13.36
CA THR A 26 3.21 -5.62 -12.03
C THR A 26 3.80 -6.73 -11.15
N ALA A 27 3.18 -7.91 -11.11
CA ALA A 27 3.68 -9.05 -10.31
C ALA A 27 5.08 -9.51 -10.77
N LYS A 28 5.30 -9.61 -12.09
CA LYS A 28 6.61 -9.97 -12.65
C LYS A 28 7.67 -8.92 -12.33
N ARG A 29 7.33 -7.64 -12.44
CA ARG A 29 8.30 -6.57 -12.16
C ARG A 29 8.65 -6.44 -10.69
N VAL A 30 7.69 -6.74 -9.82
CA VAL A 30 7.96 -6.87 -8.38
C VAL A 30 8.91 -8.04 -8.11
N GLU A 31 8.70 -9.20 -8.77
CA GLU A 31 9.62 -10.34 -8.72
C GLU A 31 11.03 -9.99 -9.20
N ASP A 32 11.16 -9.29 -10.33
CA ASP A 32 12.46 -8.85 -10.86
C ASP A 32 13.18 -7.91 -9.86
N LEU A 33 12.43 -6.98 -9.25
CA LEU A 33 12.96 -6.06 -8.25
C LEU A 33 13.45 -6.80 -6.99
N VAL A 34 12.65 -7.75 -6.48
CA VAL A 34 13.03 -8.59 -5.34
C VAL A 34 14.29 -9.38 -5.66
N THR A 35 14.37 -9.97 -6.85
CA THR A 35 15.52 -10.76 -7.31
C THR A 35 16.80 -9.92 -7.31
N ILE A 36 16.76 -8.72 -7.88
CA ILE A 36 17.92 -7.80 -7.87
C ILE A 36 18.28 -7.41 -6.44
N TYR A 37 17.29 -7.09 -5.60
CA TYR A 37 17.55 -6.69 -4.22
C TYR A 37 18.20 -7.81 -3.39
N LEU A 38 17.78 -9.07 -3.60
CA LEU A 38 18.38 -10.23 -2.96
C LEU A 38 19.80 -10.50 -3.45
N HIS A 39 20.03 -10.40 -4.76
CA HIS A 39 21.32 -10.65 -5.38
C HIS A 39 22.36 -9.59 -4.95
N ASP A 40 22.02 -8.31 -5.10
CA ASP A 40 22.95 -7.21 -4.86
C ASP A 40 23.02 -6.78 -3.40
N ARG A 41 22.07 -7.22 -2.56
CA ARG A 41 21.86 -6.79 -1.16
C ARG A 41 21.69 -5.26 -1.04
N ASP A 42 21.31 -4.60 -2.12
CA ASP A 42 21.11 -3.16 -2.25
C ASP A 42 20.36 -2.88 -3.56
N ILE A 43 19.75 -1.70 -3.71
CA ILE A 43 19.28 -1.22 -5.01
C ILE A 43 20.00 0.09 -5.29
N THR A 44 20.91 0.07 -6.25
CA THR A 44 21.63 1.28 -6.66
C THR A 44 20.85 2.02 -7.73
N THR A 45 21.14 3.31 -7.91
CA THR A 45 20.57 4.08 -9.03
C THR A 45 20.92 3.44 -10.38
N ALA A 46 22.10 2.81 -10.50
CA ALA A 46 22.53 2.11 -11.71
C ALA A 46 21.74 0.82 -11.95
N SER A 47 21.57 -0.03 -10.93
CA SER A 47 20.80 -1.27 -11.07
C SER A 47 19.31 -1.00 -11.31
N TRP A 48 18.76 0.07 -10.73
CA TRP A 48 17.42 0.56 -11.08
C TRP A 48 17.32 1.02 -12.54
N HIS A 49 18.29 1.83 -13.00
CA HIS A 49 18.35 2.30 -14.38
C HIS A 49 18.42 1.13 -15.37
N GLU A 50 19.29 0.16 -15.10
CA GLU A 50 19.46 -1.05 -15.91
C GLU A 50 18.19 -1.93 -15.90
N LEU A 51 17.54 -2.09 -14.75
CA LEU A 51 16.27 -2.84 -14.64
C LEU A 51 15.18 -2.23 -15.53
N VAL A 52 15.06 -0.90 -15.53
CA VAL A 52 14.03 -0.19 -16.30
C VAL A 52 14.39 -0.13 -17.79
N THR A 53 15.62 0.23 -18.12
CA THR A 53 16.00 0.63 -19.50
C THR A 53 16.81 -0.41 -20.26
N GLY A 54 17.33 -1.43 -19.58
CA GLY A 54 18.12 -2.49 -20.20
C GLY A 54 17.31 -3.35 -21.17
N SER A 55 17.99 -4.23 -21.91
CA SER A 55 17.37 -5.02 -22.96
C SER A 55 16.34 -6.02 -22.41
N LYS A 56 15.18 -6.12 -23.07
CA LYS A 56 14.20 -7.18 -22.76
C LYS A 56 14.77 -8.58 -22.98
N GLU A 57 15.67 -8.73 -23.95
CA GLU A 57 16.33 -10.01 -24.24
C GLU A 57 17.23 -10.46 -23.09
N GLU A 58 17.70 -9.51 -22.28
CA GLU A 58 18.52 -9.75 -21.08
C GLU A 58 17.66 -9.83 -19.80
N GLY A 59 16.33 -9.96 -19.94
CA GLY A 59 15.41 -10.06 -18.80
C GLY A 59 15.11 -8.74 -18.10
N LYS A 60 15.41 -7.59 -18.72
CA LYS A 60 15.07 -6.25 -18.19
C LYS A 60 13.75 -5.74 -18.80
N TRP A 61 13.28 -4.57 -18.38
CA TRP A 61 11.96 -4.10 -18.80
C TRP A 61 11.92 -3.43 -20.19
N GLY A 62 13.08 -3.00 -20.73
CA GLY A 62 13.21 -2.35 -22.02
C GLY A 62 12.28 -1.15 -22.21
N ARG A 63 12.23 -0.29 -21.19
CA ARG A 63 11.46 0.95 -21.19
C ARG A 63 12.37 2.14 -21.44
N ASP A 64 11.78 3.24 -21.88
CA ASP A 64 12.53 4.48 -22.04
C ASP A 64 13.00 5.03 -20.68
N LYS A 65 14.00 5.92 -20.72
CA LYS A 65 14.54 6.59 -19.53
C LYS A 65 13.48 7.45 -18.83
N THR A 66 12.49 7.96 -19.54
CA THR A 66 11.43 8.79 -18.95
C THR A 66 10.49 7.98 -18.04
N ALA A 67 10.33 6.68 -18.30
CA ALA A 67 9.51 5.78 -17.51
C ALA A 67 10.11 5.46 -16.13
N GLU A 68 11.41 5.69 -15.90
CA GLU A 68 12.03 5.45 -14.59
C GLU A 68 11.35 6.22 -13.45
N LYS A 69 10.94 7.46 -13.72
CA LYS A 69 10.26 8.28 -12.72
C LYS A 69 8.90 7.70 -12.40
N ASP A 70 8.13 7.39 -13.44
CA ASP A 70 6.79 6.84 -13.30
C ASP A 70 6.79 5.49 -12.56
N PHE A 71 7.74 4.60 -12.85
CA PHE A 71 7.93 3.37 -12.09
C PHE A 71 8.41 3.64 -10.67
N GLY A 72 9.35 4.57 -10.48
CA GLY A 72 9.81 4.94 -9.14
C GLY A 72 8.66 5.41 -8.26
N ASP A 73 7.81 6.29 -8.78
CA ASP A 73 6.64 6.84 -8.08
C ASP A 73 5.58 5.76 -7.82
N PHE A 74 5.39 4.82 -8.76
CA PHE A 74 4.50 3.67 -8.56
C PHE A 74 4.99 2.72 -7.47
N PHE A 75 6.24 2.28 -7.54
CA PHE A 75 6.82 1.38 -6.56
C PHE A 75 6.95 2.05 -5.18
N PHE A 76 7.15 3.38 -5.13
CA PHE A 76 7.05 4.15 -3.91
C PHE A 76 5.64 4.13 -3.32
N SER A 77 4.61 4.25 -4.16
CA SER A 77 3.21 4.18 -3.73
C SER A 77 2.84 2.80 -3.16
N LEU A 78 3.45 1.73 -3.68
CA LEU A 78 3.36 0.38 -3.09
C LEU A 78 4.31 0.15 -1.90
N ARG A 79 5.07 1.18 -1.50
CA ARG A 79 6.06 1.13 -0.41
C ARG A 79 7.10 0.03 -0.60
N LEU A 80 7.60 -0.11 -1.84
CA LEU A 80 8.67 -1.04 -2.22
C LEU A 80 10.03 -0.32 -2.22
N ILE A 81 10.14 0.81 -2.91
CA ILE A 81 11.36 1.62 -2.96
C ILE A 81 11.08 3.11 -2.86
N GLN A 82 12.05 3.88 -2.37
CA GLN A 82 12.04 5.34 -2.44
C GLN A 82 13.29 5.84 -3.15
N ARG A 83 13.10 6.55 -4.26
CA ARG A 83 14.20 7.22 -4.95
C ARG A 83 14.53 8.52 -4.21
N THR A 84 15.81 8.72 -3.91
CA THR A 84 16.35 9.99 -3.41
C THR A 84 17.45 10.48 -4.34
N SER A 85 17.98 11.68 -4.11
CA SER A 85 19.09 12.22 -4.91
C SER A 85 20.34 11.36 -4.71
N GLY A 86 20.57 10.41 -5.62
CA GLY A 86 21.76 9.54 -5.65
C GLY A 86 21.59 8.16 -5.01
N ASP A 87 20.41 7.83 -4.47
CA ASP A 87 20.18 6.53 -3.81
C ASP A 87 18.76 5.99 -4.06
N VAL A 88 18.58 4.67 -3.95
CA VAL A 88 17.27 4.00 -3.97
C VAL A 88 17.13 3.20 -2.68
N LEU A 89 16.21 3.64 -1.81
CA LEU A 89 16.00 3.03 -0.51
C LEU A 89 14.96 1.92 -0.60
N ALA A 90 15.31 0.71 -0.15
CA ALA A 90 14.33 -0.34 0.09
C ALA A 90 13.37 0.05 1.25
N LEU A 91 12.08 -0.12 1.00
CA LEU A 91 10.99 0.12 1.94
C LEU A 91 10.39 -1.20 2.44
N GLU A 92 9.44 -1.11 3.37
CA GLU A 92 9.03 -2.26 4.17
C GLU A 92 8.40 -3.42 3.38
N ASN A 93 7.68 -3.15 2.28
CA ASN A 93 7.07 -4.23 1.50
C ASN A 93 8.12 -4.98 0.66
N LEU A 94 9.18 -4.30 0.21
CA LEU A 94 10.29 -4.96 -0.48
C LEU A 94 11.11 -5.80 0.50
N ASP A 95 11.40 -5.27 1.69
CA ASP A 95 12.06 -6.01 2.76
C ASP A 95 11.25 -7.27 3.15
N ALA A 96 9.93 -7.16 3.27
CA ALA A 96 9.07 -8.29 3.57
C ALA A 96 9.12 -9.36 2.48
N MET A 97 9.01 -8.96 1.21
CA MET A 97 9.11 -9.88 0.06
C MET A 97 10.46 -10.59 0.02
N ALA A 98 11.56 -9.84 0.22
CA ALA A 98 12.91 -10.38 0.26
C ALA A 98 13.10 -11.38 1.42
N ILE A 99 12.61 -11.06 2.62
CA ILE A 99 12.65 -11.98 3.76
C ILE A 99 11.90 -13.28 3.43
N THR A 100 10.69 -13.19 2.89
CA THR A 100 9.92 -14.39 2.56
C THR A 100 10.56 -15.24 1.49
N ALA A 101 11.17 -14.62 0.46
CA ALA A 101 11.86 -15.32 -0.61
C ALA A 101 13.13 -16.06 -0.13
N GLU A 102 13.83 -15.55 0.89
CA GLU A 102 14.97 -16.24 1.51
C GLU A 102 14.54 -17.37 2.46
N LEU A 103 13.38 -17.24 3.11
CA LEU A 103 12.84 -18.25 4.03
C LEU A 103 12.08 -19.39 3.35
N LEU A 104 11.63 -19.18 2.11
CA LEU A 104 10.90 -20.16 1.30
C LEU A 104 11.84 -20.68 0.20
N ARG A 105 12.02 -22.00 0.15
CA ARG A 105 12.93 -22.64 -0.82
C ARG A 105 12.23 -23.10 -2.09
N ASP A 106 10.92 -23.29 -2.01
CA ASP A 106 10.10 -23.71 -3.12
C ASP A 106 9.62 -22.51 -3.94
N GLU A 107 9.65 -22.63 -5.27
CA GLU A 107 9.28 -21.54 -6.17
C GLU A 107 7.77 -21.22 -6.08
N ALA A 108 6.93 -22.25 -5.91
CA ALA A 108 5.48 -22.06 -5.81
C ALA A 108 5.10 -21.42 -4.47
N GLU A 109 5.75 -21.84 -3.36
CA GLU A 109 5.62 -21.18 -2.06
C GLU A 109 6.06 -19.71 -2.14
N SER A 110 7.23 -19.45 -2.73
CA SER A 110 7.76 -18.09 -2.89
C SER A 110 6.82 -17.21 -3.71
N ARG A 111 6.23 -17.76 -4.78
CA ARG A 111 5.23 -17.09 -5.61
C ARG A 111 3.96 -16.77 -4.81
N ALA A 112 3.45 -17.73 -4.04
CA ALA A 112 2.26 -17.53 -3.21
C ALA A 112 2.47 -16.44 -2.15
N ALA A 113 3.64 -16.43 -1.48
CA ALA A 113 4.01 -15.38 -0.54
C ALA A 113 4.10 -14.00 -1.20
N ARG A 114 4.76 -13.92 -2.37
CA ARG A 114 4.86 -12.68 -3.15
C ARG A 114 3.48 -12.15 -3.54
N ASP A 115 2.61 -13.01 -4.07
CA ASP A 115 1.29 -12.61 -4.52
C ASP A 115 0.43 -12.09 -3.36
N PHE A 116 0.52 -12.74 -2.19
CA PHE A 116 -0.10 -12.22 -0.96
C PHE A 116 0.47 -10.86 -0.53
N LEU A 117 1.80 -10.69 -0.52
CA LEU A 117 2.43 -9.41 -0.14
C LEU A 117 2.11 -8.30 -1.15
N LEU A 118 1.94 -8.64 -2.43
CA LEU A 118 1.50 -7.71 -3.46
C LEU A 118 0.04 -7.29 -3.24
N ILE A 119 -0.89 -8.21 -3.03
CA ILE A 119 -2.28 -7.84 -2.74
C ILE A 119 -2.39 -7.07 -1.42
N TRP A 120 -1.59 -7.40 -0.40
CA TRP A 120 -1.47 -6.60 0.82
C TRP A 120 -1.06 -5.15 0.50
N ALA A 121 0.02 -4.97 -0.27
CA ALA A 121 0.49 -3.65 -0.66
C ALA A 121 -0.55 -2.86 -1.47
N ILE A 122 -1.31 -3.54 -2.34
CA ILE A 122 -2.40 -2.93 -3.10
C ILE A 122 -3.55 -2.54 -2.16
N LEU A 123 -3.99 -3.42 -1.27
CA LEU A 123 -5.12 -3.16 -0.38
C LEU A 123 -4.88 -1.93 0.51
N VAL A 124 -3.69 -1.80 1.09
CA VAL A 124 -3.38 -0.68 2.00
C VAL A 124 -2.98 0.63 1.30
N ASN A 125 -2.79 0.65 -0.03
CA ASN A 125 -2.38 1.87 -0.76
C ASN A 125 -3.31 2.25 -1.94
N ASP A 126 -4.12 1.32 -2.43
CA ASP A 126 -5.07 1.49 -3.55
C ASP A 126 -6.37 0.68 -3.35
N GLY A 127 -6.59 0.03 -2.20
CA GLY A 127 -7.65 -0.96 -2.02
C GLY A 127 -9.05 -0.44 -2.34
N GLU A 128 -9.35 0.81 -1.98
CA GLU A 128 -10.63 1.45 -2.27
C GLU A 128 -10.86 1.69 -3.77
N ILE A 129 -9.80 1.81 -4.55
CA ILE A 129 -9.93 1.86 -6.00
C ILE A 129 -9.98 0.43 -6.54
N PHE A 130 -8.96 -0.36 -6.24
CA PHE A 130 -8.79 -1.71 -6.79
C PHE A 130 -9.99 -2.63 -6.51
N VAL A 131 -10.44 -2.74 -5.26
CA VAL A 131 -11.52 -3.67 -4.88
C VAL A 131 -12.87 -3.20 -5.39
N ASN A 132 -13.16 -1.89 -5.37
CA ASN A 132 -14.41 -1.38 -5.94
C ASN A 132 -14.47 -1.53 -7.47
N LEU A 133 -13.33 -1.47 -8.17
CA LEU A 133 -13.28 -1.83 -9.59
C LEU A 133 -13.54 -3.32 -9.82
N LEU A 134 -13.00 -4.18 -8.95
CA LEU A 134 -13.22 -5.63 -9.00
C LEU A 134 -14.69 -6.00 -8.71
N LEU A 135 -15.30 -5.39 -7.69
CA LEU A 135 -16.73 -5.51 -7.37
C LEU A 135 -17.61 -5.08 -8.54
N ALA A 136 -17.26 -3.97 -9.19
CA ALA A 136 -17.97 -3.46 -10.37
C ALA A 136 -17.73 -4.27 -11.66
N GLY A 137 -16.95 -5.36 -11.61
CA GLY A 137 -16.63 -6.18 -12.77
C GLY A 137 -15.86 -5.42 -13.87
N PHE A 138 -15.18 -4.33 -13.50
CA PHE A 138 -14.55 -3.39 -14.42
C PHE A 138 -15.50 -2.72 -15.44
N GLU A 139 -16.81 -2.72 -15.19
CA GLU A 139 -17.81 -2.09 -16.06
C GLU A 139 -17.97 -0.59 -15.73
N GLU A 140 -17.83 0.28 -16.72
CA GLU A 140 -17.70 1.74 -16.52
C GLU A 140 -18.83 2.32 -15.65
N GLN A 141 -20.08 1.98 -15.93
CA GLN A 141 -21.22 2.51 -15.19
C GLN A 141 -21.25 1.97 -13.74
N ALA A 142 -21.02 0.68 -13.56
CA ALA A 142 -20.95 0.06 -12.23
C ALA A 142 -19.79 0.64 -11.40
N ILE A 143 -18.65 0.96 -12.04
CA ILE A 143 -17.53 1.63 -11.39
C ILE A 143 -17.94 3.01 -10.87
N LYS A 144 -18.62 3.82 -11.72
CA LYS A 144 -19.10 5.15 -11.31
C LYS A 144 -19.99 5.06 -10.08
N ASP A 145 -20.94 4.12 -10.10
CA ASP A 145 -21.94 3.99 -9.04
C ASP A 145 -21.31 3.48 -7.74
N THR A 146 -20.43 2.48 -7.82
CA THR A 146 -19.73 1.90 -6.65
C THR A 146 -18.79 2.93 -6.01
N LEU A 147 -17.96 3.63 -6.80
CA LEU A 147 -17.02 4.62 -6.27
C LEU A 147 -17.72 5.85 -5.69
N ARG A 148 -18.83 6.31 -6.31
CA ARG A 148 -19.67 7.38 -5.74
C ARG A 148 -20.24 6.99 -4.39
N THR A 149 -20.75 5.77 -4.28
CA THR A 149 -21.34 5.23 -3.05
C THR A 149 -20.29 5.15 -1.95
N MET A 150 -19.12 4.57 -2.24
CA MET A 150 -17.99 4.51 -1.32
C MET A 150 -17.58 5.90 -0.82
N MET A 151 -17.36 6.85 -1.73
CA MET A 151 -16.93 8.21 -1.36
C MET A 151 -17.98 8.93 -0.51
N ARG A 152 -19.27 8.79 -0.83
CA ARG A 152 -20.36 9.38 -0.05
C ARG A 152 -20.42 8.79 1.36
N SER A 153 -20.33 7.46 1.50
CA SER A 153 -20.31 6.82 2.81
C SER A 153 -19.15 7.29 3.65
N LYS A 154 -17.95 7.21 3.08
CA LYS A 154 -16.72 7.51 3.80
C LYS A 154 -16.63 8.97 4.21
N ARG A 155 -17.10 9.90 3.36
CA ARG A 155 -17.23 11.32 3.73
C ARG A 155 -18.21 11.48 4.89
N SER A 156 -19.40 10.87 4.82
CA SER A 156 -20.41 10.95 5.88
C SER A 156 -19.85 10.50 7.23
N GLU A 157 -19.26 9.30 7.27
CA GLU A 157 -18.66 8.74 8.49
C GLU A 157 -17.50 9.60 9.00
N ALA A 158 -16.57 10.03 8.14
CA ALA A 158 -15.45 10.89 8.55
C ALA A 158 -15.92 12.23 9.12
N LEU A 159 -17.01 12.81 8.58
CA LEU A 159 -17.60 14.06 9.05
C LEU A 159 -18.27 13.92 10.42
N GLU A 160 -18.89 12.76 10.70
CA GLU A 160 -19.46 12.46 12.01
C GLU A 160 -18.41 12.43 13.11
N HIS A 161 -17.21 11.90 12.80
CA HIS A 161 -16.10 11.80 13.75
C HIS A 161 -15.31 13.11 13.92
N LEU A 162 -14.98 13.80 12.82
CA LEU A 162 -14.05 14.93 12.84
C LEU A 162 -14.70 16.32 12.95
N LYS A 163 -16.04 16.37 13.06
CA LYS A 163 -16.91 17.53 13.36
C LYS A 163 -16.28 18.92 13.15
N GLY A 164 -16.74 19.63 12.11
CA GLY A 164 -16.44 21.06 11.93
C GLY A 164 -16.31 21.46 10.47
N LYS A 165 -16.43 22.76 10.17
CA LYS A 165 -16.42 23.28 8.80
C LYS A 165 -15.07 23.10 8.09
N ALA A 166 -13.95 23.32 8.81
CA ALA A 166 -12.61 23.19 8.23
C ALA A 166 -12.22 21.72 7.95
N PRO A 167 -12.43 20.76 8.87
CA PRO A 167 -12.33 19.33 8.58
C PRO A 167 -13.22 18.92 7.41
N ALA A 168 -14.47 19.41 7.34
CA ALA A 168 -15.39 19.04 6.28
C ALA A 168 -14.88 19.39 4.89
N LYS A 169 -14.37 20.60 4.72
CA LYS A 169 -13.75 21.03 3.45
C LYS A 169 -12.56 20.15 3.07
N ARG A 170 -11.72 19.77 4.04
CA ARG A 170 -10.56 18.90 3.79
C ARG A 170 -10.96 17.47 3.44
N ILE A 171 -11.93 16.90 4.16
CA ILE A 171 -12.46 15.56 3.93
C ILE A 171 -13.05 15.46 2.52
N ASN A 172 -13.91 16.41 2.13
CA ASN A 172 -14.50 16.42 0.79
C ASN A 172 -13.44 16.54 -0.32
N ARG A 173 -12.40 17.35 -0.08
CA ARG A 173 -11.27 17.49 -1.01
C ARG A 173 -10.41 16.24 -1.12
N ILE A 174 -10.16 15.53 -0.02
CA ILE A 174 -9.25 14.38 0.01
C ILE A 174 -9.94 13.10 -0.44
N ILE A 175 -11.15 12.84 0.06
CA ILE A 175 -11.96 11.67 -0.30
C ILE A 175 -12.65 11.98 -1.62
N THR A 176 -11.86 12.07 -2.69
CA THR A 176 -12.34 12.31 -4.05
C THR A 176 -11.41 11.61 -5.05
N ILE A 177 -11.90 11.31 -6.23
CA ILE A 177 -11.08 10.91 -7.37
C ILE A 177 -10.91 12.15 -8.22
N GLU A 178 -9.66 12.60 -8.40
CA GLU A 178 -9.40 13.92 -8.98
C GLU A 178 -10.04 14.09 -10.36
N ARG A 179 -10.77 15.20 -10.51
CA ARG A 179 -11.08 15.79 -11.81
C ARG A 179 -9.75 16.28 -12.38
N GLN A 180 -9.13 15.50 -13.25
CA GLN A 180 -8.02 16.06 -14.01
C GLN A 180 -8.58 17.08 -14.99
N GLU A 181 -8.50 18.36 -14.62
CA GLU A 181 -8.52 19.42 -15.62
C GLU A 181 -7.43 19.11 -16.63
N LYS A 182 -7.82 19.06 -17.91
CA LYS A 182 -7.04 18.58 -19.04
C LYS A 182 -5.62 19.16 -19.06
N ASN A 183 -4.66 18.49 -18.43
CA ASN A 183 -3.28 18.57 -18.88
C ASN A 183 -3.19 17.77 -20.18
N LYS A 184 -3.60 18.42 -21.28
CA LYS A 184 -3.10 18.06 -22.61
C LYS A 184 -1.58 18.02 -22.48
N GLY A 185 -0.99 16.85 -22.70
CA GLY A 185 0.42 16.60 -22.47
C GLY A 185 1.28 17.75 -22.97
N SER A 186 2.10 18.31 -22.09
CA SER A 186 3.13 19.29 -22.46
C SER A 186 4.30 18.54 -23.10
N ALA A 187 4.04 17.97 -24.28
CA ALA A 187 5.07 17.62 -25.23
C ALA A 187 5.30 18.87 -26.11
N GLY A 188 6.46 19.50 -25.94
CA GLY A 188 7.00 20.49 -26.88
C GLY A 188 6.43 21.91 -26.76
N GLY A 189 7.22 22.80 -26.15
CA GLY A 189 6.99 24.24 -26.21
C GLY A 189 7.69 24.93 -25.05
N GLY A 190 8.96 25.32 -25.24
CA GLY A 190 9.72 26.06 -24.24
C GLY A 190 8.94 27.27 -23.75
N GLN A 191 8.58 27.28 -22.47
CA GLN A 191 8.06 28.48 -21.83
C GLN A 191 9.21 29.46 -21.68
N SER A 192 9.26 30.41 -22.62
CA SER A 192 10.06 31.62 -22.54
C SER A 192 9.81 32.32 -21.19
N VAL A 193 10.90 32.66 -20.50
CA VAL A 193 10.96 33.41 -19.23
C VAL A 193 10.29 34.81 -19.33
N ALA A 194 9.86 35.24 -20.53
CA ALA A 194 9.19 36.51 -20.77
C ALA A 194 7.71 36.55 -20.32
N SER A 195 7.04 35.43 -20.05
CA SER A 195 5.63 35.42 -19.58
C SER A 195 5.46 35.64 -18.06
N LEU A 196 6.56 35.81 -17.32
CA LEU A 196 6.56 36.08 -15.88
C LEU A 196 6.53 37.57 -15.51
N LYS A 197 6.45 38.49 -16.48
CA LYS A 197 6.24 39.93 -16.21
C LYS A 197 4.75 40.25 -16.16
N ARG A 198 4.18 40.14 -14.95
CA ARG A 198 2.85 40.63 -14.59
C ARG A 198 2.87 42.17 -14.59
N THR A 199 2.32 42.82 -15.60
CA THR A 199 2.21 44.29 -15.71
C THR A 199 0.76 44.79 -15.61
N GLU A 200 -0.07 44.12 -14.82
CA GLU A 200 -1.44 44.60 -14.53
C GLU A 200 -1.59 44.89 -13.03
N PRO A 201 -2.20 46.02 -12.66
CA PRO A 201 -2.38 46.39 -11.27
C PRO A 201 -3.34 45.42 -10.57
N LEU A 202 -3.07 45.14 -9.29
CA LEU A 202 -3.89 44.31 -8.40
C LEU A 202 -5.32 44.88 -8.32
N GLN A 203 -6.22 44.38 -9.18
CA GLN A 203 -7.64 44.64 -9.03
C GLN A 203 -8.20 43.80 -7.88
N SER A 204 -8.75 44.51 -6.90
CA SER A 204 -9.51 43.99 -5.79
C SER A 204 -10.84 43.40 -6.28
N GLN A 205 -10.87 42.13 -6.67
CA GLN A 205 -12.12 41.36 -6.67
C GLN A 205 -12.44 40.95 -5.22
N ARG A 206 -13.02 41.91 -4.48
CA ARG A 206 -13.94 41.59 -3.40
C ARG A 206 -15.22 41.03 -4.03
N THR A 207 -15.83 40.08 -3.31
CA THR A 207 -17.14 39.46 -3.55
C THR A 207 -17.26 38.57 -4.78
N SER A 208 -16.60 37.41 -4.75
CA SER A 208 -17.25 36.16 -5.16
C SER A 208 -17.44 35.31 -3.90
N ASP A 209 -18.58 34.65 -3.81
CA ASP A 209 -19.17 34.09 -2.59
C ASP A 209 -18.23 33.23 -1.73
N LEU A 210 -18.06 33.65 -0.47
CA LEU A 210 -17.54 32.86 0.65
C LEU A 210 -18.52 31.74 1.08
N GLY A 211 -19.25 31.18 0.13
CA GLY A 211 -20.34 30.23 0.32
C GLY A 211 -20.54 29.27 -0.85
N ALA A 212 -19.58 29.15 -1.78
CA ALA A 212 -19.59 28.03 -2.69
C ALA A 212 -19.44 26.74 -1.88
N GLN A 213 -20.53 25.99 -1.72
CA GLN A 213 -20.47 24.56 -1.51
C GLN A 213 -19.57 24.05 -2.63
N GLU A 214 -18.30 23.71 -2.32
CA GLU A 214 -17.49 22.94 -3.24
C GLU A 214 -18.29 21.65 -3.49
N ASP A 215 -18.85 21.55 -4.69
CA ASP A 215 -19.90 20.61 -5.08
C ASP A 215 -19.70 19.22 -4.48
N ASP A 216 -20.78 18.70 -3.87
CA ASP A 216 -20.93 17.27 -3.53
C ASP A 216 -20.94 16.37 -4.79
N GLU A 217 -20.84 16.97 -5.98
CA GLU A 217 -20.87 16.27 -7.25
C GLU A 217 -19.55 15.53 -7.52
N ILE A 218 -19.67 14.20 -7.57
CA ILE A 218 -18.56 13.30 -7.85
C ILE A 218 -18.56 13.02 -9.36
N GLU A 219 -17.68 13.70 -10.06
CA GLU A 219 -17.38 13.48 -11.47
C GLU A 219 -16.08 12.70 -11.66
N PHE A 220 -16.03 11.91 -12.74
CA PHE A 220 -14.85 11.16 -13.15
C PHE A 220 -14.43 11.63 -14.54
N SER A 221 -13.14 11.86 -14.76
CA SER A 221 -12.63 12.24 -16.07
C SER A 221 -12.57 11.04 -17.03
N ASP A 222 -12.73 11.27 -18.33
CA ASP A 222 -12.52 10.23 -19.35
C ASP A 222 -11.12 9.61 -19.25
N ASP A 223 -10.14 10.44 -18.87
CA ASP A 223 -8.76 10.03 -18.67
C ASP A 223 -8.59 9.04 -17.51
N TYR A 224 -9.44 9.12 -16.47
CA TYR A 224 -9.48 8.14 -15.41
C TYR A 224 -9.87 6.77 -15.96
N PHE A 225 -10.98 6.66 -16.70
CA PHE A 225 -11.45 5.39 -17.25
C PHE A 225 -10.51 4.81 -18.32
N ARG A 226 -9.86 5.69 -19.09
CA ARG A 226 -8.84 5.27 -20.06
C ARG A 226 -7.61 4.64 -19.39
N LYS A 227 -7.25 5.06 -18.18
CA LYS A 227 -5.93 4.76 -17.59
C LYS A 227 -5.97 3.88 -16.34
N VAL A 228 -6.99 4.00 -15.49
CA VAL A 228 -7.01 3.33 -14.18
C VAL A 228 -7.63 1.93 -14.26
N PRO A 229 -8.90 1.73 -14.69
CA PRO A 229 -9.52 0.42 -14.72
C PRO A 229 -8.74 -0.66 -15.49
N PRO A 230 -8.23 -0.39 -16.72
CA PRO A 230 -7.48 -1.41 -17.46
C PRO A 230 -6.24 -1.92 -16.70
N ARG A 231 -5.53 -1.03 -15.99
CA ARG A 231 -4.31 -1.37 -15.26
C ARG A 231 -4.60 -2.17 -13.99
N ARG A 232 -5.67 -1.82 -13.27
CA ARG A 232 -6.12 -2.59 -12.09
C ARG A 232 -6.67 -3.95 -12.50
N ARG A 233 -7.29 -4.05 -13.67
CA ARG A 233 -7.69 -5.34 -14.27
C ARG A 233 -6.48 -6.24 -14.50
N TYR A 234 -5.37 -5.73 -15.03
CA TYR A 234 -4.12 -6.50 -15.17
C TYR A 234 -3.56 -6.98 -13.81
N TRP A 235 -3.69 -6.20 -12.74
CA TRP A 235 -3.33 -6.65 -11.40
C TRP A 235 -4.22 -7.81 -10.94
N ALA A 236 -5.54 -7.69 -11.12
CA ALA A 236 -6.48 -8.74 -10.79
C ALA A 236 -6.21 -10.03 -11.57
N ILE A 237 -5.86 -9.93 -12.86
CA ILE A 237 -5.44 -11.07 -13.69
C ILE A 237 -4.16 -11.71 -13.14
N SER A 238 -3.14 -10.89 -12.84
CA SER A 238 -1.85 -11.36 -12.31
C SER A 238 -2.01 -12.11 -10.99
N LEU A 239 -2.97 -11.69 -10.16
CA LEU A 239 -3.29 -12.30 -8.88
C LEU A 239 -4.30 -13.47 -8.98
N GLY A 240 -4.76 -13.80 -10.19
CA GLY A 240 -5.73 -14.86 -10.45
C GLY A 240 -7.17 -14.55 -9.98
N LEU A 241 -7.49 -13.28 -9.71
CA LEU A 241 -8.82 -12.82 -9.28
C LEU A 241 -9.75 -12.53 -10.46
N TRP A 242 -9.18 -12.31 -11.65
CA TRP A 242 -9.93 -12.00 -12.87
C TRP A 242 -9.41 -12.81 -14.05
N ASN A 243 -10.31 -13.17 -14.97
CA ASN A 243 -10.01 -13.80 -16.24
C ASN A 243 -10.64 -12.98 -17.38
N ASP A 244 -9.89 -12.69 -18.44
CA ASP A 244 -10.38 -11.80 -19.50
C ASP A 244 -11.57 -12.35 -20.29
N GLU A 245 -11.72 -13.68 -20.35
CA GLU A 245 -12.80 -14.33 -21.08
C GLU A 245 -14.04 -14.56 -20.20
N LYS A 246 -13.82 -14.94 -18.93
CA LYS A 246 -14.88 -15.40 -18.01
C LYS A 246 -15.27 -14.38 -16.95
N GLY A 247 -14.53 -13.28 -16.81
CA GLY A 247 -14.74 -12.29 -15.76
C GLY A 247 -14.15 -12.73 -14.42
N LEU A 248 -14.88 -12.48 -13.33
CA LEU A 248 -14.45 -12.80 -11.96
C LEU A 248 -14.20 -14.32 -11.81
N THR A 249 -13.05 -14.70 -11.26
CA THR A 249 -12.71 -16.11 -11.02
C THR A 249 -13.30 -16.61 -9.70
N GLN A 250 -13.30 -17.93 -9.47
CA GLN A 250 -13.69 -18.48 -8.15
C GLN A 250 -12.83 -17.90 -7.02
N ARG A 251 -11.52 -17.78 -7.24
CA ARG A 251 -10.62 -17.13 -6.26
C ARG A 251 -11.00 -15.66 -6.03
N GLY A 252 -11.38 -14.95 -7.10
CA GLY A 252 -11.89 -13.58 -7.00
C GLY A 252 -13.17 -13.50 -6.18
N GLN A 253 -14.09 -14.43 -6.39
CA GLN A 253 -15.33 -14.53 -5.62
C GLN A 253 -15.06 -14.83 -4.14
N ASP A 254 -14.27 -15.85 -3.84
CA ASP A 254 -13.89 -16.22 -2.47
C ASP A 254 -13.20 -15.06 -1.74
N PHE A 255 -12.35 -14.31 -2.45
CA PHE A 255 -11.69 -13.11 -1.95
C PHE A 255 -12.68 -12.00 -1.58
N LEU A 256 -13.62 -11.68 -2.47
CA LEU A 256 -14.64 -10.66 -2.18
C LEU A 256 -15.57 -11.09 -1.05
N ASP A 257 -15.94 -12.37 -0.98
CA ASP A 257 -16.77 -12.91 0.09
C ASP A 257 -16.04 -12.89 1.43
N GLY A 258 -14.74 -13.18 1.45
CA GLY A 258 -13.91 -13.00 2.64
C GLY A 258 -13.86 -11.54 3.10
N LEU A 259 -13.71 -10.59 2.17
CA LEU A 259 -13.74 -9.16 2.51
C LEU A 259 -15.11 -8.70 3.04
N ARG A 260 -16.21 -9.26 2.53
CA ARG A 260 -17.57 -9.05 3.08
C ARG A 260 -17.67 -9.59 4.50
N GLN A 261 -17.20 -10.81 4.75
CA GLN A 261 -17.23 -11.44 6.07
C GLN A 261 -16.39 -10.67 7.10
N SER A 262 -15.25 -10.12 6.68
CA SER A 262 -14.36 -9.30 7.51
C SER A 262 -14.83 -7.84 7.69
N GLY A 263 -15.98 -7.47 7.10
CA GLY A 263 -16.61 -6.16 7.26
C GLY A 263 -15.97 -5.02 6.45
N TYR A 264 -15.17 -5.34 5.42
CA TYR A 264 -14.58 -4.32 4.54
C TYR A 264 -15.48 -3.93 3.37
N VAL A 265 -16.42 -4.80 2.99
CA VAL A 265 -17.46 -4.50 2.01
C VAL A 265 -18.78 -4.27 2.75
N ASP A 266 -19.36 -3.08 2.58
CA ASP A 266 -20.56 -2.67 3.30
C ASP A 266 -21.84 -3.27 2.71
N ALA A 267 -22.99 -2.96 3.33
CA ALA A 267 -24.30 -3.43 2.87
C ALA A 267 -24.73 -2.88 1.50
N ARG A 268 -24.03 -1.87 0.96
CA ARG A 268 -24.25 -1.33 -0.39
C ARG A 268 -23.26 -1.92 -1.40
N ASP A 269 -22.58 -3.00 -1.04
CA ASP A 269 -21.59 -3.70 -1.85
C ASP A 269 -20.44 -2.81 -2.32
N CYS A 270 -19.97 -1.91 -1.44
CA CYS A 270 -18.78 -1.12 -1.69
C CYS A 270 -17.69 -1.38 -0.64
N PHE A 271 -16.44 -1.46 -1.11
CA PHE A 271 -15.29 -1.65 -0.25
C PHE A 271 -14.86 -0.32 0.37
N ILE A 272 -14.75 -0.28 1.70
CA ILE A 272 -14.28 0.88 2.47
C ILE A 272 -13.11 0.43 3.35
N TYR A 273 -12.00 1.16 3.29
CA TYR A 273 -10.84 0.87 4.11
C TYR A 273 -10.47 2.06 5.01
N TRP A 274 -10.50 1.84 6.32
CA TRP A 274 -10.09 2.84 7.30
C TRP A 274 -8.60 2.70 7.65
N PRO A 275 -7.89 3.83 7.91
CA PRO A 275 -6.49 3.77 8.32
C PRO A 275 -6.30 2.97 9.62
N MET A 276 -5.17 2.29 9.73
CA MET A 276 -4.84 1.51 10.93
C MET A 276 -4.55 2.45 12.12
N ASP A 277 -4.65 1.89 13.33
CA ASP A 277 -4.43 2.60 14.60
C ASP A 277 -3.13 3.44 14.61
N TYR A 278 -2.01 2.85 14.24
CA TYR A 278 -0.71 3.53 14.24
C TYR A 278 -0.62 4.60 13.15
N GLU A 279 -1.36 4.47 12.05
CA GLU A 279 -1.39 5.45 10.97
C GLU A 279 -2.20 6.69 11.37
N LEU A 280 -3.31 6.50 12.08
CA LEU A 280 -4.08 7.58 12.70
C LEU A 280 -3.21 8.36 13.69
N VAL A 281 -2.53 7.66 14.61
CA VAL A 281 -1.62 8.28 15.59
C VAL A 281 -0.50 9.06 14.90
N ARG A 282 0.11 8.50 13.86
CA ARG A 282 1.18 9.15 13.09
C ARG A 282 0.72 10.45 12.43
N SER A 283 -0.53 10.51 12.00
CA SER A 283 -1.13 11.69 11.39
C SER A 283 -1.78 12.65 12.40
N GLY A 284 -1.64 12.38 13.70
CA GLY A 284 -2.15 13.24 14.77
C GLY A 284 -3.64 13.04 15.09
N PHE A 285 -4.25 11.96 14.60
CA PHE A 285 -5.62 11.58 14.96
C PHE A 285 -5.65 10.59 16.11
N ARG A 286 -6.76 10.59 16.83
CA ARG A 286 -7.07 9.66 17.90
C ARG A 286 -7.77 8.41 17.32
N PRO A 287 -7.19 7.21 17.45
CA PRO A 287 -7.80 5.98 16.95
C PRO A 287 -9.20 5.71 17.51
N ASP A 288 -9.41 6.04 18.79
CA ASP A 288 -10.67 5.80 19.49
C ASP A 288 -11.85 6.59 18.94
N LEU A 289 -11.60 7.67 18.18
CA LEU A 289 -12.67 8.44 17.54
C LEU A 289 -13.43 7.64 16.48
N PHE A 290 -12.78 6.67 15.85
CA PHE A 290 -13.30 5.87 14.75
C PHE A 290 -13.81 4.49 15.21
N GLY A 291 -13.75 4.20 16.51
CA GLY A 291 -14.34 3.00 17.12
C GLY A 291 -13.88 1.67 16.48
N GLU A 292 -14.83 0.75 16.31
CA GLU A 292 -14.63 -0.60 15.77
C GLU A 292 -14.11 -0.62 14.31
N GLN A 293 -14.20 0.50 13.61
CA GLN A 293 -13.67 0.63 12.24
C GLN A 293 -12.13 0.64 12.20
N THR A 294 -11.48 1.00 13.30
CA THR A 294 -10.03 1.06 13.37
C THR A 294 -9.47 -0.29 13.79
N LYS A 295 -8.77 -0.94 12.86
CA LYS A 295 -8.08 -2.21 13.11
C LYS A 295 -6.58 -1.98 13.34
N THR A 296 -5.98 -2.89 14.10
CA THR A 296 -4.52 -2.95 14.25
C THR A 296 -3.90 -3.50 12.97
N LEU A 297 -2.59 -3.26 12.77
CA LEU A 297 -1.84 -3.86 11.66
C LEU A 297 -2.04 -5.38 11.57
N TRP A 298 -1.97 -6.07 12.71
CA TRP A 298 -2.11 -7.52 12.77
C TRP A 298 -3.52 -7.98 12.36
N ALA A 299 -4.55 -7.32 12.90
CA ALA A 299 -5.94 -7.66 12.57
C ALA A 299 -6.22 -7.48 11.07
N CYS A 300 -5.81 -6.36 10.47
CA CYS A 300 -5.95 -6.15 9.02
C CYS A 300 -5.24 -7.24 8.20
N LEU A 301 -4.01 -7.60 8.57
CA LEU A 301 -3.26 -8.61 7.85
C LEU A 301 -3.92 -9.99 7.92
N VAL A 302 -4.44 -10.36 9.10
CA VAL A 302 -5.17 -11.61 9.30
C VAL A 302 -6.41 -11.64 8.43
N ASP A 303 -7.24 -10.59 8.48
CA ASP A 303 -8.49 -10.54 7.71
C ASP A 303 -8.24 -10.63 6.20
N PHE A 304 -7.19 -9.97 5.70
CA PHE A 304 -6.82 -10.04 4.29
C PHE A 304 -6.18 -11.37 3.90
N ALA A 305 -5.45 -12.03 4.79
CA ALA A 305 -4.92 -13.37 4.55
C ALA A 305 -6.03 -14.43 4.54
N GLU A 306 -7.01 -14.29 5.43
CA GLU A 306 -8.22 -15.11 5.43
C GLU A 306 -9.00 -14.92 4.14
N ALA A 307 -9.25 -13.67 3.72
CA ALA A 307 -9.94 -13.39 2.46
C ALA A 307 -9.16 -13.91 1.24
N TYR A 308 -7.85 -13.70 1.16
CA TYR A 308 -7.07 -14.02 -0.04
C TYR A 308 -6.68 -15.50 -0.17
N GLY A 309 -6.46 -16.19 0.96
CA GLY A 309 -5.90 -17.54 1.00
C GLY A 309 -6.65 -18.52 1.91
N GLY A 310 -7.79 -18.13 2.49
CA GLY A 310 -8.55 -18.98 3.42
C GLY A 310 -7.81 -19.28 4.73
N LEU A 311 -6.82 -18.45 5.06
CA LEU A 311 -5.90 -18.71 6.17
C LEU A 311 -6.57 -18.42 7.51
N ARG A 312 -6.59 -19.40 8.42
CA ARG A 312 -7.10 -19.22 9.79
C ARG A 312 -5.95 -19.07 10.78
N VAL A 313 -6.09 -18.14 11.74
CA VAL A 313 -5.15 -18.00 12.86
C VAL A 313 -5.35 -19.16 13.84
N LYS A 314 -4.26 -19.78 14.28
CA LYS A 314 -4.31 -20.84 15.29
C LYS A 314 -4.68 -20.24 16.66
N PRO A 315 -5.57 -20.88 17.45
CA PRO A 315 -5.68 -20.58 18.87
C PRO A 315 -4.31 -20.80 19.54
N SER A 316 -3.81 -19.81 20.29
CA SER A 316 -2.46 -19.84 20.84
C SER A 316 -2.27 -20.96 21.88
N ALA A 317 -1.34 -21.88 21.63
CA ALA A 317 -0.79 -22.80 22.63
C ALA A 317 0.64 -22.38 23.04
N GLU A 318 1.13 -22.82 24.21
CA GLU A 318 2.47 -22.44 24.71
C GLU A 318 3.61 -22.79 23.72
N ASN A 319 3.54 -23.96 23.08
CA ASN A 319 4.51 -24.39 22.06
C ASN A 319 4.54 -23.47 20.82
N ASP A 320 3.47 -22.72 20.56
CA ASP A 320 3.40 -21.79 19.43
C ASP A 320 4.21 -20.51 19.70
N SER A 321 4.41 -20.14 20.97
CA SER A 321 5.22 -18.98 21.34
C SER A 321 6.69 -19.18 21.00
N ASP A 322 7.25 -20.36 21.30
CA ASP A 322 8.64 -20.69 20.94
C ASP A 322 8.85 -20.71 19.42
N CYS A 323 7.88 -21.26 18.68
CA CYS A 323 7.90 -21.26 17.22
C CYS A 323 7.85 -19.84 16.65
N ALA A 324 7.02 -18.97 17.22
CA ALA A 324 6.92 -17.56 16.81
C ALA A 324 8.23 -16.80 17.09
N VAL A 325 8.84 -17.01 18.26
CA VAL A 325 10.13 -16.41 18.61
C VAL A 325 11.23 -16.87 17.66
N LYS A 326 11.27 -18.16 17.34
CA LYS A 326 12.23 -18.72 16.38
C LYS A 326 12.07 -18.10 14.99
N LEU A 327 10.84 -18.02 14.48
CA LEU A 327 10.54 -17.39 13.19
C LEU A 327 10.97 -15.91 13.17
N ILE A 328 10.68 -15.16 14.24
CA ILE A 328 11.15 -13.77 14.37
C ILE A 328 12.68 -13.69 14.34
N GLY A 329 13.36 -14.60 15.03
CA GLY A 329 14.81 -14.71 14.99
C GLY A 329 15.35 -14.92 13.57
N GLU A 330 14.79 -15.87 12.83
CA GLU A 330 15.13 -16.14 11.42
C GLU A 330 14.92 -14.90 10.54
N MET A 331 13.78 -14.22 10.68
CA MET A 331 13.49 -12.98 9.93
C MET A 331 14.49 -11.85 10.26
N ILE A 332 14.89 -11.69 11.53
CA ILE A 332 15.86 -10.67 11.93
C ILE A 332 17.23 -10.95 11.31
N GLU A 333 17.67 -12.20 11.26
CA GLU A 333 18.96 -12.55 10.67
C GLU A 333 18.97 -12.32 9.15
N VAL A 334 17.88 -12.68 8.45
CA VAL A 334 17.72 -12.35 7.02
C VAL A 334 17.69 -10.83 6.81
N PHE A 335 16.91 -10.09 7.61
CA PHE A 335 16.85 -8.63 7.50
C PHE A 335 18.23 -7.98 7.70
N ARG A 336 19.03 -8.46 8.65
CA ARG A 336 20.38 -7.96 8.87
C ARG A 336 21.33 -8.25 7.71
N SER A 337 21.22 -9.43 7.09
CA SER A 337 22.06 -9.81 5.94
C SER A 337 21.75 -8.97 4.70
N LEU A 338 20.48 -8.58 4.51
CA LEU A 338 20.03 -7.72 3.41
C LEU A 338 20.50 -6.26 3.52
N HIS A 339 20.95 -5.81 4.69
CA HIS A 339 21.30 -4.41 4.95
C HIS A 339 22.79 -4.21 5.25
N GLY A 340 23.70 -5.02 4.69
CA GLY A 340 25.13 -5.01 5.01
C GLY A 340 25.79 -3.62 5.07
N ARG A 341 25.53 -2.74 4.08
CA ARG A 341 26.08 -1.36 4.03
C ARG A 341 25.44 -0.40 5.04
N LYS A 342 24.19 -0.67 5.44
CA LYS A 342 23.38 0.14 6.37
C LYS A 342 23.12 -0.59 7.70
N ALA A 343 23.92 -1.62 8.02
CA ALA A 343 23.70 -2.52 9.15
C ALA A 343 23.71 -1.80 10.50
N MET A 344 24.45 -0.68 10.60
CA MET A 344 24.44 0.17 11.80
C MET A 344 23.09 0.89 12.03
N LEU A 345 22.31 1.15 10.98
CA LEU A 345 21.05 1.88 11.02
C LEU A 345 19.82 0.98 11.23
N ARG A 346 19.94 -0.34 10.99
CA ARG A 346 18.83 -1.30 10.97
C ARG A 346 19.07 -2.50 11.89
N ARG A 347 19.24 -2.24 13.19
CA ARG A 347 19.42 -3.29 14.22
C ARG A 347 18.12 -3.97 14.67
N GLU A 348 17.01 -3.28 14.47
CA GLU A 348 15.67 -3.71 14.85
C GLU A 348 14.84 -3.97 13.60
N LEU A 349 14.01 -5.02 13.62
CA LEU A 349 13.07 -5.37 12.56
C LEU A 349 11.70 -4.74 12.86
N PRO A 350 11.23 -3.75 12.06
CA PRO A 350 9.90 -3.18 12.20
C PRO A 350 8.77 -4.22 12.11
N ILE A 351 7.70 -4.05 12.89
CA ILE A 351 6.53 -4.95 12.80
C ILE A 351 5.79 -4.83 11.46
N THR A 352 5.93 -3.69 10.78
CA THR A 352 5.45 -3.49 9.39
C THR A 352 6.17 -4.36 8.37
N ILE A 353 7.28 -5.00 8.75
CA ILE A 353 8.00 -6.00 7.94
C ILE A 353 7.75 -7.39 8.51
N ALA A 354 7.91 -7.57 9.83
CA ALA A 354 7.80 -8.87 10.49
C ALA A 354 6.41 -9.51 10.34
N PHE A 355 5.33 -8.74 10.56
CA PHE A 355 3.97 -9.29 10.53
C PHE A 355 3.54 -9.74 9.13
N PRO A 356 3.68 -8.90 8.07
CA PRO A 356 3.39 -9.36 6.72
C PRO A 356 4.25 -10.56 6.30
N SER A 357 5.54 -10.57 6.64
CA SER A 357 6.45 -11.68 6.30
C SER A 357 6.01 -13.00 6.95
N ALA A 358 5.66 -12.98 8.24
CA ALA A 358 5.23 -14.18 8.95
C ALA A 358 3.91 -14.75 8.41
N ILE A 359 2.96 -13.87 8.08
CA ILE A 359 1.68 -14.28 7.50
C ILE A 359 1.90 -14.83 6.09
N ALA A 360 2.70 -14.16 5.26
CA ALA A 360 3.03 -14.63 3.91
C ALA A 360 3.73 -16.00 3.91
N VAL A 361 4.69 -16.23 4.82
CA VAL A 361 5.33 -17.55 4.99
C VAL A 361 4.33 -18.61 5.44
N SER A 362 3.42 -18.28 6.36
CA SER A 362 2.40 -19.22 6.84
C SER A 362 1.42 -19.58 5.72
N LEU A 363 0.96 -18.57 4.97
CA LEU A 363 0.08 -18.72 3.82
C LEU A 363 0.71 -19.59 2.73
N ALA A 364 1.96 -19.32 2.37
CA ALA A 364 2.69 -20.06 1.35
C ALA A 364 2.84 -21.55 1.70
N ARG A 365 3.11 -21.85 2.97
CA ARG A 365 3.27 -23.23 3.46
C ARG A 365 1.94 -23.93 3.77
N GLY A 366 0.80 -23.26 3.61
CA GLY A 366 -0.52 -23.79 3.98
C GLY A 366 -0.68 -24.06 5.49
N ASN A 367 0.11 -23.38 6.32
CA ASN A 367 0.09 -23.53 7.78
C ASN A 367 -0.73 -22.42 8.41
N ALA A 368 -1.43 -22.72 9.50
CA ALA A 368 -2.10 -21.68 10.29
C ALA A 368 -1.10 -20.64 10.82
N VAL A 369 -1.54 -19.38 10.88
CA VAL A 369 -0.72 -18.25 11.32
C VAL A 369 -0.44 -18.36 12.81
N LEU A 370 0.84 -18.21 13.18
CA LEU A 370 1.27 -18.04 14.56
C LEU A 370 0.87 -16.65 15.07
N ASP A 371 0.29 -16.56 16.27
CA ASP A 371 -0.07 -15.28 16.90
C ASP A 371 1.18 -14.55 17.41
N LEU A 372 1.86 -13.84 16.50
CA LEU A 372 3.07 -13.09 16.80
C LEU A 372 2.84 -12.02 17.88
N PRO A 373 1.78 -11.18 17.84
CA PRO A 373 1.52 -10.22 18.92
C PRO A 373 1.44 -10.86 20.30
N SER A 374 0.69 -11.96 20.45
CA SER A 374 0.58 -12.65 21.75
C SER A 374 1.91 -13.25 22.20
N ALA A 375 2.67 -13.86 21.29
CA ALA A 375 4.00 -14.38 21.59
C ALA A 375 4.99 -13.27 22.02
N ILE A 376 4.97 -12.11 21.34
CA ILE A 376 5.79 -10.95 21.70
C ILE A 376 5.42 -10.44 23.09
N LEU A 377 4.11 -10.35 23.39
CA LEU A 377 3.63 -9.92 24.71
C LEU A 377 4.04 -10.89 25.82
N ALA A 378 3.95 -12.20 25.57
CA ALA A 378 4.41 -13.23 26.50
C ALA A 378 5.92 -13.09 26.77
N GLU A 379 6.73 -12.91 25.71
CA GLU A 379 8.18 -12.67 25.83
C GLU A 379 8.53 -11.40 26.61
N GLN A 380 7.77 -10.31 26.48
CA GLN A 380 8.01 -9.10 27.27
C GLN A 380 7.72 -9.29 28.76
N LYS A 381 6.77 -10.17 29.11
CA LYS A 381 6.38 -10.47 30.49
C LYS A 381 7.26 -11.54 31.16
N GLY A 382 7.82 -12.46 30.39
CA GLY A 382 8.63 -13.57 30.88
C GLY A 382 10.01 -13.16 31.42
N GLU A 383 10.67 -14.10 32.12
CA GLU A 383 11.97 -13.88 32.76
C GLU A 383 13.15 -13.97 31.78
N GLN A 384 13.11 -14.88 30.80
CA GLN A 384 14.21 -15.12 29.86
C GLN A 384 14.31 -14.13 28.68
N ARG A 385 13.29 -13.27 28.48
CA ARG A 385 13.19 -12.20 27.46
C ARG A 385 14.13 -12.35 26.25
N ARG A 386 13.86 -13.29 25.35
CA ARG A 386 14.69 -13.54 24.15
C ARG A 386 14.51 -12.43 23.11
N LEU A 387 13.35 -11.79 23.11
CA LEU A 387 13.01 -10.67 22.23
C LEU A 387 12.78 -9.38 23.01
N ALA A 388 13.16 -8.26 22.42
CA ALA A 388 12.80 -6.93 22.86
C ALA A 388 11.86 -6.29 21.84
N PHE A 389 10.77 -5.70 22.33
CA PHE A 389 9.86 -4.90 21.52
C PHE A 389 9.92 -3.44 21.95
N ARG A 390 10.21 -2.55 21.00
CA ARG A 390 10.23 -1.10 21.20
C ARG A 390 9.09 -0.47 20.41
N GLN A 391 8.21 0.25 21.09
CA GLN A 391 7.17 1.02 20.43
C GLN A 391 7.77 2.13 19.56
N SER A 392 7.14 2.37 18.41
CA SER A 392 7.57 3.36 17.43
C SER A 392 6.35 4.06 16.87
N ARG A 393 6.35 5.40 16.87
CA ARG A 393 5.26 6.18 16.25
C ARG A 393 5.19 6.01 14.74
N HIS A 394 6.28 5.61 14.10
CA HIS A 394 6.36 5.53 12.63
C HIS A 394 5.98 4.16 12.07
N THR A 395 6.24 3.09 12.83
CA THR A 395 6.08 1.70 12.40
C THR A 395 5.19 0.87 13.34
N GLY A 396 4.56 1.50 14.33
CA GLY A 396 3.88 0.83 15.46
C GLY A 396 4.86 0.24 16.48
N GLY A 397 5.91 -0.43 16.00
CA GLY A 397 7.01 -0.92 16.82
C GLY A 397 8.13 -1.57 16.02
N ALA A 398 9.15 -2.04 16.72
CA ALA A 398 10.28 -2.76 16.16
C ALA A 398 10.81 -3.82 17.14
N LEU A 399 11.33 -4.91 16.59
CA LEU A 399 11.77 -6.11 17.29
C LEU A 399 13.30 -6.23 17.24
N SER A 400 13.91 -6.67 18.33
CA SER A 400 15.33 -7.05 18.35
C SER A 400 15.57 -8.29 19.21
N ILE A 401 16.59 -9.06 18.85
CA ILE A 401 17.07 -10.19 19.64
C ILE A 401 17.88 -9.64 20.82
N LYS A 402 17.56 -10.08 22.05
CA LYS A 402 18.42 -9.81 23.21
C LYS A 402 19.57 -10.82 23.22
N ARG A 403 20.79 -10.31 23.40
CA ARG A 403 21.98 -11.13 23.59
C ARG A 403 22.17 -11.48 25.04
#